data_AF-A0A9P1N9R0-F1
#
_entry.id   AF-A0A9P1N9R0-F1
#
_cell.length_a   1.000
_cell.length_b   1.000
_cell.length_c   1.000
_cell.angle_alpha   90.00
_cell.angle_beta   90.00
_cell.angle_gamma   90.00
#
_symmetry.space_group_name_H-M   'P 1'
#
loop_
_entity.id
_entity.type
_entity.pdbx_description
1 polymer ?
#
loop_
_entity_poly.entity_id
_entity_poly.type
_entity_poly.pdbx_seq_one_letter_code
_entity_poly.pdbx_strand_id
1 'polypeptide(L)'
;MIKILWVIFVVAVFGRDVPMNGPFGAMRKPPLPIFLLNVPEDVKNEYYDLLGNSQLTIAELKNGIEHLAAENNVLDEYYAHEDQDSYTKHWLSTQLDEILKKLPETKSEIDKVMNDNQLTTVLQNKKMFDLNRKYPTEIAIINYIVNQVLVTATTRQGQITTANKILGGSKPFGDFDKAGENRDKVPK
;
A
#
# COMPACT_ATOMS: atom_id res chain seq x y z
N MET A 1 -17.14 -9.99 2.13
CA MET A 1 -16.36 -9.02 1.34
C MET A 1 -16.06 -7.82 2.23
N ILE A 2 -14.88 -7.78 2.85
CA ILE A 2 -14.43 -6.67 3.71
C ILE A 2 -13.24 -6.04 2.98
N LYS A 3 -13.47 -4.87 2.37
CA LYS A 3 -12.56 -4.23 1.42
C LYS A 3 -11.66 -3.22 2.13
N ILE A 4 -10.36 -3.55 2.25
CA ILE A 4 -9.15 -2.73 1.94
C ILE A 4 -8.97 -1.33 2.60
N LEU A 5 -9.91 -0.77 3.35
CA LEU A 5 -9.82 0.61 3.84
C LEU A 5 -8.95 0.85 5.10
N TRP A 6 -8.46 -0.19 5.76
CA TRP A 6 -7.73 -0.07 7.04
C TRP A 6 -6.21 0.03 6.93
N VAL A 7 -5.64 -0.17 5.73
CA VAL A 7 -4.17 -0.20 5.53
C VAL A 7 -3.53 1.18 5.74
N ILE A 8 -4.30 2.26 5.73
CA ILE A 8 -3.78 3.63 5.88
C ILE A 8 -3.31 3.90 7.33
N PHE A 9 -3.94 3.31 8.35
CA PHE A 9 -3.57 3.60 9.74
C PHE A 9 -2.23 2.97 10.14
N VAL A 10 -1.90 1.80 9.58
CA VAL A 10 -0.60 1.13 9.84
C VAL A 10 0.57 1.91 9.22
N VAL A 11 0.35 2.58 8.07
CA VAL A 11 1.37 3.47 7.48
C VAL A 11 1.53 4.75 8.31
N ALA A 12 0.45 5.28 8.88
CA ALA A 12 0.49 6.51 9.70
C ALA A 12 1.20 6.30 11.05
N VAL A 13 1.16 5.09 11.64
CA VAL A 13 1.75 4.83 12.97
C VAL A 13 3.18 4.26 12.90
N PHE A 14 3.59 3.65 11.77
CA PHE A 14 4.92 3.03 11.63
C PHE A 14 5.80 3.60 10.50
N GLY A 15 5.30 4.56 9.72
CA GLY A 15 6.07 5.28 8.73
C GLY A 15 6.66 6.57 9.31
N ARG A 16 7.96 6.53 9.62
CA ARG A 16 8.88 7.68 9.74
C ARG A 16 8.35 9.00 9.19
N ASP A 17 8.47 10.06 9.99
CA ASP A 17 8.68 11.46 9.60
C ASP A 17 8.62 11.71 8.08
N VAL A 18 7.41 11.78 7.54
CA VAL A 18 7.21 12.34 6.22
C VAL A 18 7.01 13.83 6.46
N PRO A 19 8.02 14.68 6.24
CA PRO A 19 7.82 16.12 6.35
C PRO A 19 6.68 16.50 5.41
N MET A 20 5.59 17.03 5.97
CA MET A 20 4.40 17.48 5.25
C MET A 20 4.65 18.77 4.45
N ASN A 21 5.76 18.86 3.72
CA ASN A 21 6.16 20.02 2.90
C ASN A 21 6.47 19.60 1.44
N GLY A 22 5.50 18.93 0.80
CA GLY A 22 5.51 18.69 -0.65
C GLY A 22 4.66 19.74 -1.40
N PRO A 23 4.97 20.05 -2.68
CA PRO A 23 4.40 21.18 -3.42
C PRO A 23 2.97 20.97 -3.96
N PHE A 24 2.24 19.96 -3.48
CA PHE A 24 0.85 19.68 -3.86
C PHE A 24 -0.06 19.88 -2.65
N GLY A 25 -0.40 21.15 -2.40
CA GLY A 25 -1.24 21.59 -1.30
C GLY A 25 -2.68 21.07 -1.38
N ALA A 26 -2.97 20.02 -0.62
CA ALA A 26 -4.23 19.80 0.09
C ALA A 26 -3.96 18.73 1.16
N MET A 27 -3.84 19.14 2.42
CA MET A 27 -3.79 18.23 3.57
C MET A 27 -5.09 17.43 3.60
N ARG A 28 -5.10 16.24 3.00
CA ARG A 28 -6.14 15.26 3.26
C ARG A 28 -5.88 14.74 4.68
N LYS A 29 -6.65 15.27 5.64
CA LYS A 29 -6.70 14.72 7.00
C LYS A 29 -6.83 13.18 6.89
N PRO A 30 -6.12 12.40 7.72
CA PRO A 30 -6.28 10.96 7.72
C PRO A 30 -7.76 10.60 7.93
N PRO A 31 -8.24 9.47 7.39
CA PRO A 31 -9.63 9.08 7.58
C PRO A 31 -9.95 8.96 9.08
N LEU A 32 -11.09 9.51 9.49
CA LEU A 32 -11.57 9.39 10.87
C LEU A 32 -11.81 7.92 11.24
N PRO A 33 -11.43 7.49 12.45
CA PRO A 33 -11.77 6.16 12.93
C PRO A 33 -13.29 6.05 13.16
N ILE A 34 -13.82 4.82 13.02
CA ILE A 34 -15.27 4.57 13.06
C ILE A 34 -15.91 5.04 14.38
N PHE A 35 -15.20 4.87 15.51
CA PHE A 35 -15.69 5.27 16.83
C PHE A 35 -15.89 6.79 16.97
N LEU A 36 -15.28 7.60 16.10
CA LEU A 36 -15.45 9.05 16.05
C LEU A 36 -16.34 9.54 14.89
N LEU A 37 -17.04 8.66 14.18
CA LEU A 37 -17.91 9.13 13.09
C LEU A 37 -19.14 9.89 13.60
N ASN A 38 -19.69 9.45 14.74
CA ASN A 38 -20.95 9.94 15.28
C ASN A 38 -20.76 10.98 16.40
N VAL A 39 -19.52 11.38 16.72
CA VAL A 39 -19.25 12.42 17.71
C VAL A 39 -19.35 13.82 17.10
N PRO A 40 -19.54 14.87 17.93
CA PRO A 40 -19.52 16.27 17.49
C PRO A 40 -18.25 16.67 16.71
N GLU A 41 -18.36 17.70 15.86
CA GLU A 41 -17.27 18.11 14.96
C GLU A 41 -16.06 18.70 15.70
N ASP A 42 -16.29 19.36 16.84
CA ASP A 42 -15.26 19.83 17.76
C ASP A 42 -14.40 18.68 18.30
N VAL A 43 -15.03 17.56 18.69
CA VAL A 43 -14.34 16.35 19.15
C VAL A 43 -13.49 15.73 18.03
N LYS A 44 -14.01 15.75 16.79
CA LYS A 44 -13.24 15.30 15.61
C LYS A 44 -12.03 16.18 15.37
N ASN A 45 -12.13 17.48 15.58
CA ASN A 45 -11.00 18.39 15.44
C ASN A 45 -9.97 18.18 16.55
N GLU A 46 -10.39 17.97 17.79
CA GLU A 46 -9.49 17.65 18.91
C GLU A 46 -8.70 16.36 18.67
N TYR A 47 -9.34 15.34 18.10
CA TYR A 47 -8.64 14.14 17.64
C TYR A 47 -7.54 14.45 16.61
N TYR A 48 -7.81 15.32 15.63
CA TYR A 48 -6.79 15.72 14.67
C TYR A 48 -5.69 16.58 15.27
N ASP A 49 -5.99 17.41 16.26
CA ASP A 49 -5.00 18.21 16.99
C ASP A 49 -4.05 17.30 17.79
N LEU A 50 -4.59 16.25 18.43
CA LEU A 50 -3.79 15.20 19.07
C LEU A 50 -2.87 14.51 18.06
N LEU A 51 -3.39 14.09 16.89
CA LEU A 51 -2.59 13.46 15.83
C LEU A 51 -1.53 14.39 15.24
N GLY A 52 -1.81 15.69 15.16
CA GLY A 52 -0.90 16.70 14.64
C GLY A 52 0.22 17.09 15.60
N ASN A 53 0.13 16.69 16.87
CA ASN A 53 1.09 17.06 17.90
C ASN A 53 2.33 16.16 17.86
N SER A 54 3.37 16.64 17.18
CA SER A 54 4.65 15.94 17.06
C SER A 54 5.47 15.85 18.36
N GLN A 55 5.01 16.47 19.45
CA GLN A 55 5.68 16.44 20.76
C GLN A 55 5.18 15.30 21.65
N LEU A 56 4.05 14.69 21.32
CA LEU A 56 3.51 13.57 22.08
C LEU A 56 4.24 12.27 21.73
N THR A 57 4.57 11.50 22.75
CA THR A 57 4.90 10.09 22.57
C THR A 57 3.66 9.32 22.11
N ILE A 58 3.85 8.15 21.51
CA ILE A 58 2.75 7.27 21.09
C ILE A 58 1.86 6.88 22.29
N ALA A 59 2.46 6.70 23.47
CA ALA A 59 1.72 6.39 24.69
C ALA A 59 0.86 7.58 25.14
N GLU A 60 1.41 8.79 25.14
CA GLU A 60 0.66 10.00 25.48
C GLU A 60 -0.46 10.29 24.47
N LEU A 61 -0.20 10.08 23.18
CA LEU A 61 -1.21 10.18 22.13
C LEU A 61 -2.36 9.20 22.37
N LYS A 62 -2.05 7.92 22.66
CA LYS A 62 -3.07 6.91 22.96
C LYS A 62 -3.90 7.27 24.19
N ASN A 63 -3.25 7.67 25.27
CA ASN A 63 -3.93 8.12 26.49
C ASN A 63 -4.84 9.33 26.21
N GLY A 64 -4.41 10.27 25.37
CA GLY A 64 -5.22 11.42 24.96
C GLY A 64 -6.45 11.01 24.15
N ILE A 65 -6.31 10.07 23.22
CA ILE A 65 -7.45 9.55 22.43
C ILE A 65 -8.41 8.73 23.31
N GLU A 66 -7.89 7.94 24.24
CA GLU A 66 -8.70 7.20 25.23
C GLU A 66 -9.51 8.15 26.11
N HIS A 67 -8.89 9.23 26.60
CA HIS A 67 -9.58 10.27 27.37
C HIS A 67 -10.69 10.92 26.54
N LEU A 68 -10.38 11.31 25.30
CA LEU A 68 -11.34 11.89 24.37
C LEU A 68 -12.53 10.93 24.12
N ALA A 69 -12.27 9.63 23.99
CA ALA A 69 -13.30 8.61 23.83
C ALA A 69 -14.18 8.46 25.09
N ALA A 70 -13.58 8.52 26.28
CA ALA A 70 -14.29 8.47 27.56
C ALA A 70 -15.21 9.68 27.75
N GLU A 71 -14.73 10.90 27.47
CA GLU A 71 -15.53 12.13 27.57
C GLU A 71 -16.74 12.15 26.62
N ASN A 72 -16.64 11.42 25.51
CA ASN A 72 -17.67 11.38 24.48
C ASN A 72 -18.50 10.09 24.47
N ASN A 73 -18.38 9.26 25.51
CA ASN A 73 -19.14 8.00 25.67
C ASN A 73 -18.96 7.02 24.50
N VAL A 74 -17.76 6.95 23.92
CA VAL A 74 -17.39 6.03 22.83
C VAL A 74 -16.20 5.14 23.21
N LEU A 75 -16.03 4.89 24.51
CA LEU A 75 -14.89 4.16 25.07
C LEU A 75 -14.90 2.67 24.67
N ASP A 76 -16.07 2.05 24.62
CA ASP A 76 -16.21 0.65 24.20
C ASP A 76 -15.83 0.48 22.72
N GLU A 77 -16.27 1.41 21.86
CA GLU A 77 -15.90 1.43 20.44
C GLU A 77 -14.42 1.76 20.23
N TYR A 78 -13.82 2.57 21.10
CA TYR A 78 -12.38 2.82 21.11
C TYR A 78 -11.58 1.55 21.41
N TYR A 79 -11.93 0.79 22.46
CA TYR A 79 -11.22 -0.45 22.77
C TYR A 79 -11.43 -1.52 21.69
N ALA A 80 -12.64 -1.63 21.13
CA ALA A 80 -12.89 -2.51 19.99
C ALA A 80 -12.02 -2.15 18.76
N HIS A 81 -11.80 -0.85 18.54
CA HIS A 81 -10.88 -0.36 17.51
C HIS A 81 -9.42 -0.73 17.81
N GLU A 82 -8.94 -0.52 19.04
CA GLU A 82 -7.57 -0.88 19.45
C GLU A 82 -7.29 -2.39 19.33
N ASP A 83 -8.25 -3.24 19.71
CA ASP A 83 -8.15 -4.68 19.56
C ASP A 83 -8.04 -5.10 18.09
N GLN A 84 -8.86 -4.51 17.22
CA GLN A 84 -8.83 -4.75 15.78
C GLN A 84 -7.50 -4.29 15.16
N ASP A 85 -6.98 -3.15 15.61
CA ASP A 85 -5.68 -2.63 15.18
C ASP A 85 -4.53 -3.55 15.60
N SER A 86 -4.56 -4.03 16.84
CA SER A 86 -3.59 -4.99 17.37
C SER A 86 -3.59 -6.29 16.58
N TYR A 87 -4.78 -6.86 16.33
CA TYR A 87 -4.96 -8.05 15.50
C TYR A 87 -4.41 -7.83 14.09
N THR A 88 -4.73 -6.69 13.47
CA THR A 88 -4.31 -6.37 12.10
C THR A 88 -2.79 -6.22 12.01
N LYS A 89 -2.16 -5.55 12.99
CA LYS A 89 -0.69 -5.42 13.06
C LYS A 89 -0.02 -6.79 13.19
N HIS A 90 -0.54 -7.65 14.07
CA HIS A 90 0.01 -8.98 14.26
C HIS A 90 -0.15 -9.86 13.01
N TRP A 91 -1.33 -9.84 12.41
CA TRP A 91 -1.62 -10.55 11.16
C TRP A 91 -0.69 -10.09 10.04
N LEU A 92 -0.56 -8.76 9.83
CA LEU A 92 0.34 -8.20 8.82
C LEU A 92 1.80 -8.60 9.05
N SER A 93 2.28 -8.53 10.30
CA SER A 93 3.64 -8.94 10.64
C SER A 93 3.88 -10.40 10.26
N THR A 94 2.95 -11.29 10.61
CA THR A 94 3.07 -12.71 10.29
C THR A 94 3.03 -12.97 8.78
N GLN A 95 2.14 -12.29 8.04
CA GLN A 95 2.08 -12.42 6.59
C GLN A 95 3.35 -11.90 5.91
N LEU A 96 3.91 -10.79 6.40
CA LEU A 96 5.16 -10.24 5.89
C LEU A 96 6.32 -11.21 6.13
N ASP A 97 6.41 -11.82 7.31
CA ASP A 97 7.43 -12.81 7.62
C ASP A 97 7.35 -14.02 6.68
N GLU A 98 6.15 -14.50 6.37
CA GLU A 98 5.95 -15.60 5.43
C GLU A 98 6.39 -15.25 4.01
N ILE A 99 6.11 -14.02 3.55
CA ILE A 99 6.56 -13.53 2.24
C ILE A 99 8.09 -13.40 2.22
N LEU A 100 8.70 -12.84 3.28
CA LEU A 100 10.15 -12.69 3.40
C LEU A 100 10.88 -14.03 3.37
N LYS A 101 10.30 -15.09 3.93
CA LYS A 101 10.86 -16.46 3.85
C LYS A 101 10.89 -17.00 2.42
N LYS A 102 9.89 -16.66 1.59
CA LYS A 102 9.74 -17.17 0.21
C LYS A 102 10.46 -16.35 -0.85
N LEU A 103 10.76 -15.09 -0.54
CA LEU A 103 11.44 -14.16 -1.44
C LEU A 103 12.79 -14.68 -1.98
N PRO A 104 13.70 -15.27 -1.17
CA PRO A 104 14.96 -15.82 -1.67
C PRO A 104 14.79 -16.96 -2.66
N GLU A 105 13.87 -17.89 -2.37
CA GLU A 105 13.55 -19.00 -3.27
C GLU A 105 12.98 -18.48 -4.60
N THR A 106 12.01 -17.57 -4.51
CA THR A 106 11.37 -16.95 -5.68
C THR A 106 12.41 -16.25 -6.55
N LYS A 107 13.31 -15.46 -5.95
CA LYS A 107 14.42 -14.81 -6.67
C LYS A 107 15.31 -15.84 -7.37
N SER A 108 15.66 -16.94 -6.70
CA SER A 108 16.47 -18.00 -7.30
C SER A 108 15.79 -18.64 -8.51
N GLU A 109 14.48 -18.89 -8.45
CA GLU A 109 13.74 -19.43 -9.59
C GLU A 109 13.66 -18.44 -10.77
N ILE A 110 13.46 -17.15 -10.50
CA ILE A 110 13.53 -16.10 -11.52
C ILE A 110 14.91 -16.05 -12.17
N ASP A 111 15.98 -16.03 -11.36
CA ASP A 111 17.36 -15.98 -11.86
C ASP A 111 17.67 -17.19 -12.75
N LYS A 112 17.17 -18.39 -12.40
CA LYS A 112 17.31 -19.59 -13.23
C LYS A 112 16.64 -19.43 -14.60
N VAL A 113 15.44 -18.84 -14.64
CA VAL A 113 14.71 -18.63 -15.90
C VAL A 113 15.33 -17.52 -16.74
N MET A 114 15.77 -16.44 -16.10
CA MET A 114 16.34 -15.27 -16.78
C MET A 114 17.74 -15.52 -17.33
N ASN A 115 18.55 -16.34 -16.66
CA ASN A 115 19.92 -16.64 -17.07
C ASN A 115 20.06 -17.92 -17.92
N ASP A 116 18.95 -18.63 -18.20
CA ASP A 116 18.96 -19.82 -19.05
C ASP A 116 18.95 -19.42 -20.54
N ASN A 117 20.15 -19.26 -21.09
CA ASN A 117 20.40 -18.91 -22.49
C ASN A 117 19.97 -20.00 -23.50
N GLN A 118 19.53 -21.18 -23.03
CA GLN A 118 18.99 -22.23 -23.90
C GLN A 118 17.49 -22.07 -24.14
N LEU A 119 16.80 -21.19 -23.39
CA LEU A 119 15.37 -20.94 -23.59
C LEU A 119 15.15 -19.95 -24.74
N THR A 120 14.13 -20.24 -25.55
CA THR A 120 13.56 -19.23 -26.43
C THR A 120 12.78 -18.19 -25.61
N THR A 121 12.64 -16.98 -26.12
CA THR A 121 11.86 -15.91 -25.46
C THR A 121 10.43 -16.33 -25.12
N VAL A 122 9.78 -17.11 -25.99
CA VAL A 122 8.43 -17.64 -25.74
C VAL A 122 8.41 -18.57 -24.53
N LEU A 123 9.40 -19.46 -24.43
CA LEU A 123 9.49 -20.42 -23.34
C LEU A 123 9.88 -19.73 -22.02
N GLN A 124 10.75 -18.73 -22.08
CA GLN A 124 11.11 -17.90 -20.94
C GLN A 124 9.88 -17.15 -20.40
N ASN A 125 9.09 -16.51 -21.25
CA ASN A 125 7.85 -15.83 -20.86
C ASN A 125 6.84 -16.80 -20.24
N LYS A 126 6.71 -18.01 -20.80
CA LYS A 126 5.84 -19.04 -20.21
C LYS A 126 6.30 -19.44 -18.81
N LYS A 127 7.60 -19.70 -18.62
CA LYS A 127 8.15 -20.03 -17.30
C LYS A 127 7.95 -18.89 -16.31
N MET A 128 8.15 -17.63 -16.71
CA MET A 128 7.88 -16.47 -15.86
C MET A 128 6.40 -16.34 -15.51
N PHE A 129 5.49 -16.63 -16.44
CA PHE A 129 4.05 -16.66 -16.16
C PHE A 129 3.70 -17.76 -15.14
N ASP A 130 4.29 -18.95 -15.27
CA ASP A 130 4.08 -20.04 -14.33
C ASP A 130 4.63 -19.70 -12.94
N LEU A 131 5.81 -19.05 -12.87
CA LEU A 131 6.35 -18.52 -11.61
C LEU A 131 5.42 -17.48 -10.99
N ASN A 132 4.84 -16.56 -11.79
CA ASN A 132 3.90 -15.55 -11.31
C ASN A 132 2.59 -16.17 -10.75
N ARG A 133 2.20 -17.35 -11.22
CA ARG A 133 1.07 -18.10 -10.63
C ARG A 133 1.44 -18.79 -9.32
N LYS A 134 2.70 -19.21 -9.17
CA LYS A 134 3.21 -19.91 -7.99
C LYS A 134 3.56 -18.95 -6.83
N TYR A 135 4.12 -17.78 -7.16
CA TYR A 135 4.59 -16.76 -6.20
C TYR A 135 4.07 -15.37 -6.55
N PRO A 136 2.75 -15.15 -6.58
CA PRO A 136 2.17 -13.90 -7.07
C PRO A 136 2.60 -12.67 -6.26
N THR A 137 2.71 -12.80 -4.95
CA THR A 137 3.05 -11.70 -4.05
C THR A 137 4.54 -11.37 -4.10
N GLU A 138 5.39 -12.38 -4.04
CA GLU A 138 6.84 -12.25 -4.05
C GLU A 138 7.32 -11.68 -5.38
N ILE A 139 6.74 -12.11 -6.51
CA ILE A 139 7.05 -11.56 -7.84
C ILE A 139 6.60 -10.11 -7.94
N ALA A 140 5.43 -9.76 -7.41
CA ALA A 140 5.00 -8.36 -7.37
C ALA A 140 5.98 -7.48 -6.58
N ILE A 141 6.48 -7.96 -5.43
CA ILE A 141 7.48 -7.25 -4.61
C ILE A 141 8.81 -7.12 -5.35
N ILE A 142 9.31 -8.20 -5.95
CA ILE A 142 10.56 -8.18 -6.73
C ILE A 142 10.43 -7.18 -7.89
N ASN A 143 9.33 -7.21 -8.63
CA ASN A 143 9.07 -6.26 -9.73
C ASN A 143 8.99 -4.82 -9.23
N TYR A 144 8.35 -4.59 -8.08
CA TYR A 144 8.32 -3.27 -7.45
C TYR A 144 9.75 -2.76 -7.13
N ILE A 145 10.58 -3.59 -6.49
CA ILE A 145 11.97 -3.25 -6.16
C ILE A 145 12.78 -2.96 -7.42
N VAL A 146 12.69 -3.82 -8.43
CA VAL A 146 13.38 -3.64 -9.72
C VAL A 146 12.98 -2.33 -10.37
N ASN A 147 11.67 -2.03 -10.43
CA ASN A 147 11.18 -0.77 -11.00
C ASN A 147 11.69 0.45 -10.23
N GLN A 148 11.69 0.41 -8.90
CA GLN A 148 12.23 1.51 -8.07
C GLN A 148 13.73 1.75 -8.32
N VAL A 149 14.51 0.67 -8.43
CA VAL A 149 15.95 0.76 -8.74
C VAL A 149 16.17 1.32 -10.15
N LEU A 150 15.41 0.85 -11.14
CA LEU A 150 15.51 1.31 -12.53
C LEU A 150 15.11 2.78 -12.69
N VAL A 151 14.02 3.23 -12.04
CA VAL A 151 13.60 4.64 -12.04
C VAL A 151 14.69 5.51 -11.40
N THR A 152 15.28 5.04 -10.31
CA THR A 152 16.36 5.79 -9.63
C THR A 152 17.63 5.86 -10.48
N ALA A 153 17.99 4.78 -11.19
CA ALA A 153 19.14 4.75 -12.08
C ALA A 153 18.98 5.65 -13.32
N THR A 154 17.80 5.62 -13.95
CA THR A 154 17.47 6.42 -15.14
C THR A 154 17.37 7.92 -14.81
N THR A 155 16.87 8.26 -13.62
CA THR A 155 16.83 9.65 -13.13
C THR A 155 18.23 10.23 -12.90
N ARG A 156 19.22 9.39 -12.49
CA ARG A 156 20.63 9.82 -12.33
C ARG A 156 21.39 9.96 -13.64
N GLN A 157 20.95 9.32 -14.72
CA GLN A 157 21.62 9.33 -16.03
C GLN A 157 20.94 10.27 -17.06
N GLY A 158 19.93 11.05 -16.66
CA GLY A 158 19.39 12.13 -17.49
C GLY A 158 18.55 11.71 -18.69
N GLN A 159 18.02 10.47 -18.72
CA GLN A 159 17.11 10.04 -19.78
C GLN A 159 15.83 9.42 -19.20
N ILE A 160 14.76 10.21 -19.22
CA ILE A 160 13.39 9.72 -19.05
C ILE A 160 13.02 8.97 -20.34
N THR A 161 13.30 7.67 -20.39
CA THR A 161 12.67 6.78 -21.37
C THR A 161 11.86 5.73 -20.65
N THR A 162 10.57 5.72 -20.96
CA THR A 162 9.51 4.91 -20.39
C THR A 162 9.89 3.43 -20.34
N ALA A 163 10.19 2.92 -19.15
CA ALA A 163 10.59 1.54 -18.85
C ALA A 163 9.47 0.48 -19.06
N ASN A 164 8.42 0.78 -19.84
CA ASN A 164 7.32 -0.15 -20.11
C ASN A 164 7.65 -1.22 -21.17
N LYS A 165 8.86 -1.23 -21.74
CA LYS A 165 9.18 -2.09 -22.90
C LYS A 165 10.10 -3.28 -22.59
N ILE A 166 10.74 -3.35 -21.43
CA ILE A 166 11.78 -4.36 -21.17
C ILE A 166 11.24 -5.61 -20.46
N LEU A 167 10.13 -5.54 -19.74
CA LEU A 167 9.66 -6.65 -18.89
C LEU A 167 8.30 -7.26 -19.26
N GLY A 168 7.78 -7.04 -20.48
CA GLY A 168 6.51 -7.64 -20.90
C GLY A 168 5.34 -7.09 -20.08
N GLY A 169 4.75 -6.00 -20.57
CA GLY A 169 3.79 -5.18 -19.83
C GLY A 169 2.68 -5.95 -19.12
N SER A 170 2.78 -6.03 -17.81
CA SER A 170 1.62 -5.91 -16.94
C SER A 170 1.42 -4.42 -16.66
N LYS A 171 0.29 -3.87 -17.13
CA LYS A 171 -0.14 -2.52 -16.77
C LYS A 171 -0.04 -2.34 -15.24
N PRO A 172 0.42 -1.19 -14.74
CA PRO A 172 0.29 -0.87 -13.33
C PRO A 172 -1.20 -0.95 -12.95
N PHE A 173 -1.50 -1.60 -11.82
CA PHE A 173 -2.80 -1.57 -11.18
C PHE A 173 -3.28 -0.12 -11.08
N GLY A 174 -4.41 0.21 -11.75
CA GLY A 174 -4.93 1.58 -11.65
C GLY A 174 -6.14 1.95 -12.52
N ASP A 175 -6.36 1.34 -13.69
CA ASP A 175 -7.50 1.75 -14.56
C ASP A 175 -8.48 0.58 -14.79
N PHE A 176 -9.31 0.33 -13.79
CA PHE A 176 -10.64 -0.24 -14.00
C PHE A 176 -11.64 0.89 -13.75
N ASP A 177 -11.89 1.70 -14.78
CA ASP A 177 -13.22 2.24 -15.12
C ASP A 177 -13.09 3.24 -16.27
N LYS A 178 -14.05 3.16 -17.20
CA LYS A 178 -14.24 3.97 -18.43
C LYS A 178 -13.66 3.40 -19.73
N ALA A 179 -14.21 2.27 -20.16
CA ALA A 179 -14.33 1.99 -21.60
C ALA A 179 -15.60 1.15 -21.85
N GLY A 180 -16.73 1.81 -22.13
CA GLY A 180 -17.96 1.07 -22.37
C GLY A 180 -19.20 1.88 -22.71
N GLU A 181 -19.12 3.00 -23.45
CA GLU A 181 -20.32 3.53 -24.12
C GLU A 181 -19.96 4.42 -25.33
N ASN A 182 -19.79 3.79 -26.50
CA ASN A 182 -20.21 4.34 -27.79
C ASN A 182 -19.88 3.39 -28.95
N ARG A 183 -20.84 2.54 -29.30
CA ARG A 183 -21.10 1.99 -30.64
C ARG A 183 -22.63 1.81 -30.65
N ASP A 184 -23.41 2.56 -31.42
CA ASP A 184 -23.57 2.32 -32.84
C ASP A 184 -24.04 3.58 -33.61
N LYS A 185 -23.31 3.94 -34.66
CA LYS A 185 -23.88 4.62 -35.83
C LYS A 185 -23.81 3.65 -37.01
N VAL A 186 -24.97 3.15 -37.42
CA VAL A 186 -25.15 2.39 -38.67
C VAL A 186 -25.48 3.41 -39.77
N PRO A 187 -24.75 3.47 -40.90
CA PRO A 187 -25.22 4.21 -42.06
C PRO A 187 -26.23 3.35 -42.84
N LYS A 188 -27.34 3.98 -43.25
CA LYS A 188 -28.25 3.44 -44.27
C LYS A 188 -27.70 3.66 -45.66
#